data_AF-A0A8C6E8S7-F1
#
_entry.id   AF-A0A8C6E8S7-F1
#
_cell.length_a   1.000
_cell.length_b   1.000
_cell.length_c   1.000
_cell.angle_alpha   90.00
_cell.angle_beta   90.00
_cell.angle_gamma   90.00
#
_symmetry.space_group_name_H-M   'P 1'
#
loop_
_entity.id
_entity.type
_entity.pdbx_description
1 polymer ?
#
loop_
_entity_poly.entity_id
_entity_poly.type
_entity_poly.pdbx_seq_one_letter_code
_entity_poly.pdbx_strand_id
1 'polypeptide(L)'
;LLREGHSCYRPRRTGAGKLKSVRGCIVVANLTVLNLVMVKKGEKAIPGLTDTTVPRCLGPQRASRIRKLFNLSKEDDVHQYVV
;
A
#
# COMPACT_ATOMS: atom_id res chain seq x y z
N LEU A 1 21.95 12.43 2.98
CA LEU A 1 20.97 13.54 3.02
C LEU A 1 19.62 13.04 2.49
N LEU A 2 18.52 13.21 3.24
CA LEU A 2 17.19 12.80 2.76
C LEU A 2 16.57 13.90 1.90
N ARG A 3 15.88 13.50 0.82
CA ARG A 3 15.23 14.38 -0.16
C ARG A 3 13.77 13.97 -0.35
N GLU A 4 13.02 14.77 -1.11
CA GLU A 4 11.64 14.45 -1.47
C GLU A 4 11.53 13.05 -2.12
N GLY A 5 10.53 12.27 -1.71
CA GLY A 5 10.33 10.89 -2.15
C GLY A 5 11.07 9.83 -1.33
N HIS A 6 12.03 10.18 -0.46
CA HIS A 6 12.67 9.21 0.42
C HIS A 6 11.75 8.78 1.56
N SER A 7 11.79 7.49 1.93
CA SER A 7 11.13 7.00 3.14
C SER A 7 11.69 7.70 4.39
N CYS A 8 10.86 7.83 5.43
CA CYS A 8 11.18 8.51 6.71
C CYS A 8 11.39 10.04 6.64
N TYR A 9 11.14 10.69 5.49
CA TYR A 9 11.20 12.14 5.36
C TYR A 9 10.03 12.73 4.59
N ARG A 10 9.36 13.71 5.20
CA ARG A 10 8.33 14.54 4.57
C ARG A 10 8.85 15.98 4.50
N PRO A 11 9.23 16.50 3.33
CA PRO A 11 9.71 17.87 3.19
C PRO A 11 8.58 18.86 3.52
N ARG A 12 8.96 20.03 4.08
CA ARG A 12 8.04 21.15 4.37
C ARG A 12 8.10 22.25 3.33
N ARG A 13 9.18 22.30 2.55
CA ARG A 13 9.40 23.25 1.46
C ARG A 13 9.96 22.47 0.27
N THR A 14 9.62 22.91 -0.92
CA THR A 14 10.11 22.31 -2.18
C THR A 14 11.63 22.39 -2.24
N GLY A 15 12.28 21.29 -2.65
CA GLY A 15 13.75 21.22 -2.79
C GLY A 15 14.52 21.07 -1.47
N ALA A 16 13.86 21.04 -0.31
CA ALA A 16 14.54 20.96 0.98
C ALA A 16 15.10 19.55 1.26
N GLY A 17 16.43 19.47 1.45
CA GLY A 17 17.09 18.29 2.01
C GLY A 17 17.26 18.37 3.53
N LYS A 18 17.19 17.24 4.23
CA LYS A 18 17.46 17.19 5.68
C LYS A 18 18.27 15.95 6.07
N LEU A 19 19.22 16.12 6.99
CA LEU A 19 19.91 15.00 7.64
C LEU A 19 19.05 14.47 8.80
N LYS A 20 18.84 13.17 8.82
CA LYS A 20 18.20 12.43 9.91
C LYS A 20 18.94 11.11 10.09
N SER A 21 19.01 10.65 11.33
CA SER A 21 19.40 9.27 11.62
C SER A 21 18.26 8.33 11.22
N VAL A 22 18.62 7.26 10.51
CA VAL A 22 17.69 6.22 10.08
C VAL A 22 18.37 4.88 10.36
N ARG A 23 17.58 3.86 10.70
CA ARG A 23 18.09 2.50 10.89
C ARG A 23 18.38 1.88 9.51
N GLY A 24 19.44 1.08 9.43
CA GLY A 24 19.76 0.33 8.22
C GLY A 24 18.77 -0.81 7.95
N CYS A 25 18.95 -1.50 6.82
CA CYS A 25 18.07 -2.61 6.42
C CYS A 25 18.30 -3.92 7.19
N ILE A 26 19.46 -4.08 7.84
CA ILE A 26 19.82 -5.31 8.56
C ILE A 26 19.13 -5.34 9.92
N VAL A 27 18.48 -6.46 10.21
CA VAL A 27 17.76 -6.70 11.47
C VAL A 27 18.75 -7.06 12.57
N VAL A 28 18.63 -6.40 13.73
CA VAL A 28 19.46 -6.62 14.92
C VAL A 28 18.53 -6.67 16.14
N ALA A 29 18.95 -7.36 17.20
CA ALA A 29 18.16 -7.57 18.42
C ALA A 29 17.68 -6.28 19.13
N ASN A 30 18.33 -5.14 18.90
CA ASN A 30 17.97 -3.85 19.49
C ASN A 30 16.87 -3.08 18.71
N LEU A 31 16.10 -3.74 17.84
CA LEU A 31 14.93 -3.18 17.18
C LEU A 31 13.70 -3.37 18.07
N THR A 32 12.84 -2.36 18.16
CA THR A 32 11.63 -2.39 19.00
C THR A 32 10.43 -3.02 18.29
N VAL A 33 10.29 -2.82 16.98
CA VAL A 33 9.13 -3.26 16.19
C VAL A 33 9.59 -3.77 14.83
N LEU A 34 8.95 -4.85 14.35
CA LEU A 34 9.11 -5.37 12.99
C LEU A 34 7.74 -5.41 12.28
N ASN A 35 7.69 -4.90 11.06
CA ASN A 35 6.51 -4.96 10.20
C ASN A 35 6.72 -6.08 9.17
N LEU A 36 5.93 -7.15 9.27
CA LEU A 36 6.03 -8.33 8.42
C LEU A 36 4.73 -8.54 7.62
N VAL A 37 4.84 -9.19 6.47
CA VAL A 37 3.70 -9.56 5.61
C VAL A 37 3.74 -11.06 5.34
N MET A 38 2.59 -11.73 5.47
CA MET A 38 2.47 -13.16 5.17
C MET A 38 2.38 -13.38 3.66
N VAL A 39 3.26 -14.23 3.13
CA VAL A 39 3.28 -14.59 1.70
C VAL A 39 2.60 -15.94 1.44
N LYS A 40 2.72 -16.89 2.38
CA LYS A 40 2.09 -18.21 2.32
C LYS A 40 1.42 -18.53 3.65
N LYS A 41 0.24 -19.16 3.60
CA LYS A 41 -0.44 -19.67 4.80
C LYS A 41 0.27 -20.94 5.28
N GLY A 42 0.51 -21.04 6.59
CA GLY A 42 0.99 -22.27 7.21
C GLY A 42 -0.15 -23.24 7.51
N GLU A 43 0.15 -24.34 8.18
CA GLU A 43 -0.83 -25.37 8.56
C GLU A 43 -1.90 -24.85 9.52
N LYS A 44 -1.52 -23.93 10.43
CA LYS A 44 -2.43 -23.36 11.42
C LYS A 44 -2.96 -22.01 10.96
N ALA A 45 -4.28 -21.85 11.05
CA ALA A 45 -4.94 -20.55 10.90
C ALA A 45 -4.54 -19.61 12.05
N ILE A 46 -4.49 -18.31 11.76
CA ILE A 46 -4.12 -17.28 12.73
C ILE A 46 -5.35 -16.41 12.97
N PRO A 47 -5.91 -16.45 14.19
CA PRO A 47 -7.16 -15.78 14.49
C PRO A 47 -7.04 -14.28 14.23
N GLY A 48 -8.07 -13.71 13.59
CA GLY A 48 -8.17 -12.27 13.30
C GLY A 48 -7.37 -11.79 12.09
N LEU A 49 -6.48 -12.62 11.52
CA LEU A 49 -5.74 -12.29 10.30
C LEU A 49 -6.16 -13.17 9.11
N THR A 50 -6.27 -14.49 9.30
CA THR A 50 -6.65 -15.39 8.20
C THR A 50 -8.15 -15.54 8.01
N ASP A 51 -8.93 -15.15 9.01
CA ASP A 51 -10.36 -15.47 9.11
C ASP A 51 -11.24 -14.33 8.62
N THR A 52 -10.71 -13.10 8.65
CA THR A 52 -11.45 -11.90 8.30
C THR A 52 -11.00 -11.39 6.93
N THR A 53 -11.96 -10.98 6.11
CA THR A 53 -11.70 -10.30 4.84
C THR A 53 -12.29 -8.91 4.90
N VAL A 54 -11.43 -7.89 4.90
CA VAL A 54 -11.87 -6.50 4.83
C VAL A 54 -12.03 -6.10 3.36
N PRO A 55 -13.24 -5.72 2.91
CA PRO A 55 -13.44 -5.26 1.54
C PRO A 55 -12.72 -3.94 1.30
N ARG A 56 -12.44 -3.62 0.03
CA ARG A 56 -11.84 -2.33 -0.33
C ARG A 56 -12.87 -1.22 -0.24
N CYS A 57 -12.58 -0.17 0.52
CA CYS A 57 -13.49 0.96 0.68
C CYS A 57 -13.61 1.85 -0.57
N LEU A 58 -12.56 1.92 -1.40
CA LEU A 58 -12.52 2.82 -2.55
C LEU A 58 -12.42 2.02 -3.86
N GLY A 59 -13.37 2.28 -4.75
CA GLY A 59 -13.34 1.81 -6.13
C GLY A 59 -12.42 2.65 -7.02
N PRO A 60 -12.11 2.19 -8.25
CA PRO A 60 -11.37 2.99 -9.21
C PRO A 60 -12.19 4.19 -9.68
N GLN A 61 -11.60 5.38 -9.70
CA GLN A 61 -12.27 6.59 -10.19
C GLN A 61 -12.15 6.78 -11.71
N ARG A 62 -11.07 6.28 -12.32
CA ARG A 62 -10.79 6.52 -13.75
C ARG A 62 -11.54 5.51 -14.60
N ALA A 63 -12.21 5.97 -15.65
CA ALA A 63 -12.99 5.11 -16.56
C ALA A 63 -12.19 3.93 -17.13
N SER A 64 -10.92 4.14 -17.52
CA SER A 64 -10.06 3.05 -18.01
C SER A 64 -9.76 1.98 -16.95
N ARG A 65 -9.72 2.34 -15.67
CA ARG A 65 -9.51 1.40 -14.57
C ARG A 65 -10.81 0.67 -14.21
N ILE A 66 -11.96 1.33 -14.31
CA ILE A 66 -13.28 0.71 -14.12
C ILE A 66 -13.51 -0.33 -15.22
N ARG A 67 -13.30 0.03 -16.49
CA ARG A 67 -13.39 -0.90 -17.63
C ARG A 67 -12.49 -2.12 -17.44
N LYS A 68 -11.25 -1.93 -16.99
CA LYS A 68 -10.32 -3.04 -16.70
C LYS A 68 -10.78 -3.92 -15.52
N LEU A 69 -11.41 -3.34 -14.51
CA LEU A 69 -11.87 -4.08 -13.33
C LEU A 69 -13.07 -4.97 -13.66
N PHE A 70 -14.00 -4.46 -14.46
CA PHE A 70 -15.23 -5.18 -14.86
C PHE A 70 -15.12 -5.86 -16.23
N ASN A 71 -13.94 -5.82 -16.88
CA ASN A 71 -13.68 -6.34 -18.23
C ASN A 71 -14.64 -5.82 -19.31
N LEU A 72 -14.99 -4.53 -19.24
CA LEU A 72 -15.87 -3.85 -20.20
C LEU A 72 -15.11 -3.44 -21.47
N SER A 73 -15.83 -3.38 -22.58
CA SER A 73 -15.33 -2.82 -23.83
C SER A 73 -15.36 -1.28 -23.81
N LYS A 74 -14.96 -0.62 -24.92
CA LYS A 74 -14.99 0.85 -24.98
C LYS A 74 -16.39 1.40 -25.22
N GLU A 75 -17.23 0.58 -25.84
CA GLU A 75 -18.60 0.85 -26.23
C GLU A 75 -19.54 0.82 -25.02
N ASP A 76 -19.19 0.05 -23.99
CA ASP A 76 -19.95 -0.05 -22.75
C ASP A 76 -19.93 1.27 -21.94
N ASP A 77 -21.09 1.64 -21.42
CA ASP A 77 -21.23 2.77 -20.51
C ASP A 77 -20.66 2.44 -19.12
N VAL A 78 -19.73 3.26 -18.68
CA VAL A 78 -18.97 3.08 -17.44
C VAL A 78 -19.74 3.62 -16.24
N HIS A 79 -20.69 4.54 -16.44
CA HIS A 79 -21.43 5.20 -15.35
C HIS A 79 -22.26 4.22 -14.52
N GLN A 80 -22.77 3.16 -15.15
CA GLN A 80 -23.56 2.11 -14.49
C GLN A 80 -22.73 1.23 -13.54
N TYR A 81 -21.40 1.22 -13.70
CA TYR A 81 -20.46 0.36 -12.96
C TYR A 81 -19.62 1.14 -11.95
N VAL A 82 -19.96 2.41 -11.70
CA VAL A 82 -19.33 3.20 -10.65
C VAL A 82 -19.84 2.71 -9.29
N VAL A 83 -18.90 2.48 -8.37
CA VAL A 83 -19.16 2.10 -6.96
C VAL A 83 -19.07 3.32 -6.07
#